data_AF-A0A954U919-F1
#
_entry.id   AF-A0A954U919-F1
#
_cell.length_a   1.000
_cell.length_b   1.000
_cell.length_c   1.000
_cell.angle_alpha   90.00
_cell.angle_beta   90.00
_cell.angle_gamma   90.00
#
_symmetry.space_group_name_H-M   'P 1'
#
loop_
_entity.id
_entity.type
_entity.pdbx_description
1 polymer ?
#
loop_
_entity_poly.entity_id
_entity_poly.type
_entity_poly.pdbx_seq_one_letter_code
_entity_poly.pdbx_strand_id
1 'polypeptide(L)'
;MPTSQRSILCLLLGNCLVVALATSSLHAQQLDLFSELTQRGLEFTDQQHVTISPATLRPGMTDSERTGALAKLIGKQKWDRFARDSVRAPVVVDIDTIDDPSGERLGMRVHSAFVVYTTLEMLRDRDLMEETFGPAPIDSTRRDTESDRALENDEVRVVMRELPTVELARLGFTRQVQGDASFAYVELPLLNKVLVRGVIRIEKREREGAVELAWRLDPSFNSDEELASRWTRLERDAVGRLVEGDSFPYTGCGGWMGVYEINPEKKQLLVESQLLLREPKDWFAGSNFLRSKLPPALQENAQTFRRKLAK
;
A
#
# COMPACT_ATOMS: atom_id res chain seq x y z
N MET A 1 19.36 8.56 7.95
CA MET A 1 19.11 7.19 7.46
C MET A 1 18.77 7.28 5.98
N PRO A 2 19.14 6.28 5.17
CA PRO A 2 18.92 6.34 3.73
C PRO A 2 17.41 6.32 3.43
N THR A 3 16.99 7.24 2.57
CA THR A 3 15.62 7.53 2.14
C THR A 3 14.92 6.32 1.48
N SER A 4 15.65 5.24 1.16
CA SER A 4 15.16 3.93 0.69
C SER A 4 14.01 3.29 1.49
N GLN A 5 13.87 3.59 2.78
CA GLN A 5 12.77 3.06 3.61
C GLN A 5 11.45 3.79 3.38
N ARG A 6 11.46 4.97 2.72
CA ARG A 6 10.27 5.76 2.38
C ARG A 6 9.49 5.21 1.19
N SER A 7 9.97 4.17 0.52
CA SER A 7 9.32 3.71 -0.72
C SER A 7 8.21 2.69 -0.47
N ILE A 8 8.38 1.80 0.51
CA ILE A 8 7.32 0.86 0.94
C ILE A 8 6.18 1.62 1.65
N LEU A 9 6.50 2.77 2.24
CA LEU A 9 5.60 3.71 2.91
C LEU A 9 4.47 4.24 2.01
N CYS A 10 4.71 4.46 0.72
CA CYS A 10 3.74 5.08 -0.18
C CYS A 10 2.53 4.18 -0.51
N LEU A 11 2.73 2.87 -0.67
CA LEU A 11 1.61 1.94 -0.92
C LEU A 11 0.85 1.57 0.36
N LEU A 12 1.56 1.48 1.49
CA LEU A 12 0.95 1.05 2.75
C LEU A 12 0.23 2.15 3.50
N LEU A 13 0.58 3.42 3.29
CA LEU A 13 0.03 4.51 4.10
C LEU A 13 -0.59 5.67 3.34
N GLY A 14 -0.31 5.86 2.04
CA GLY A 14 -0.44 7.21 1.51
C GLY A 14 -0.93 7.46 0.10
N ASN A 15 -0.21 6.98 -0.91
CA ASN A 15 -0.45 7.41 -2.29
C ASN A 15 -1.72 6.80 -2.87
N CYS A 16 -2.12 5.61 -2.42
CA CYS A 16 -3.43 5.05 -2.75
C CYS A 16 -4.57 5.93 -2.21
N LEU A 17 -4.41 6.54 -1.03
CA LEU A 17 -5.42 7.40 -0.42
C LEU A 17 -5.57 8.73 -1.18
N VAL A 18 -4.48 9.34 -1.65
CA VAL A 18 -4.52 10.54 -2.50
C VAL A 18 -5.30 10.29 -3.81
N VAL A 19 -4.96 9.25 -4.55
CA VAL A 19 -5.63 8.93 -5.84
C VAL A 19 -7.10 8.56 -5.63
N ALA A 20 -7.43 7.88 -4.54
CA ALA A 20 -8.80 7.46 -4.26
C ALA A 20 -9.72 8.59 -3.77
N LEU A 21 -9.18 9.65 -3.16
CA LEU A 21 -9.99 10.79 -2.68
C LEU A 21 -10.59 11.63 -3.82
N ALA A 22 -10.11 11.48 -5.06
CA ALA A 22 -10.60 12.21 -6.24
C ALA A 22 -11.86 11.61 -6.90
N THR A 23 -12.32 10.42 -6.48
CA THR A 23 -13.39 9.70 -7.17
C THR A 23 -14.57 9.40 -6.25
N SER A 24 -15.76 9.89 -6.64
CA SER A 24 -17.04 9.56 -6.02
C SER A 24 -17.96 8.92 -7.05
N SER A 25 -18.42 7.68 -6.84
CA SER A 25 -19.70 7.19 -7.39
C SER A 25 -20.05 5.80 -6.87
N LEU A 26 -21.33 5.46 -6.99
CA LEU A 26 -21.99 4.22 -6.62
C LEU A 26 -22.51 3.55 -7.90
N HIS A 27 -22.06 2.34 -8.23
CA HIS A 27 -22.84 1.29 -8.93
C HIS A 27 -22.15 -0.09 -8.85
N ALA A 28 -22.95 -1.16 -8.70
CA ALA A 28 -22.45 -2.54 -8.55
C ALA A 28 -22.96 -3.49 -9.64
N GLN A 29 -22.04 -4.23 -10.28
CA GLN A 29 -22.31 -5.60 -10.78
C GLN A 29 -21.06 -6.50 -10.92
N GLN A 30 -19.92 -6.09 -10.37
CA GLN A 30 -18.70 -6.92 -10.25
C GLN A 30 -18.43 -7.17 -8.77
N LEU A 31 -17.82 -8.31 -8.41
CA LEU A 31 -17.30 -8.51 -7.06
C LEU A 31 -16.38 -7.33 -6.75
N ASP A 32 -16.71 -6.65 -5.67
CA ASP A 32 -15.95 -5.51 -5.22
C ASP A 32 -14.54 -5.96 -4.77
N LEU A 33 -13.52 -5.10 -4.92
CA LEU A 33 -12.12 -5.49 -4.76
C LEU A 33 -11.82 -6.01 -3.36
N PHE A 34 -12.49 -5.49 -2.33
CA PHE A 34 -12.35 -6.03 -0.98
C PHE A 34 -12.86 -7.47 -0.87
N SER A 35 -14.00 -7.78 -1.48
CA SER A 35 -14.54 -9.15 -1.51
C SER A 35 -13.63 -10.05 -2.34
N GLU A 36 -13.07 -9.55 -3.45
CA GLU A 36 -12.05 -10.29 -4.19
C GLU A 36 -10.85 -10.61 -3.30
N LEU A 37 -10.27 -9.64 -2.58
CA LEU A 37 -9.10 -9.84 -1.72
C LEU A 37 -9.37 -10.74 -0.51
N THR A 38 -10.56 -10.67 0.08
CA THR A 38 -10.91 -11.41 1.31
C THR A 38 -11.45 -12.82 1.02
N GLN A 39 -12.12 -13.03 -0.12
CA GLN A 39 -12.75 -14.32 -0.45
C GLN A 39 -11.95 -15.13 -1.47
N ARG A 40 -11.47 -14.49 -2.55
CA ARG A 40 -10.69 -15.16 -3.61
C ARG A 40 -9.18 -15.06 -3.35
N GLY A 41 -8.73 -13.91 -2.86
CA GLY A 41 -7.32 -13.63 -2.60
C GLY A 41 -6.53 -13.19 -3.84
N LEU A 42 -5.23 -13.00 -3.64
CA LEU A 42 -4.26 -12.73 -4.69
C LEU A 42 -3.61 -14.02 -5.15
N GLU A 43 -3.42 -14.14 -6.46
CA GLU A 43 -2.63 -15.22 -7.04
C GLU A 43 -1.15 -15.04 -6.71
N PHE A 44 -0.55 -16.04 -6.06
CA PHE A 44 0.89 -16.11 -5.77
C PHE A 44 1.59 -17.10 -6.72
N THR A 45 0.88 -18.15 -7.12
CA THR A 45 1.24 -19.12 -8.17
C THR A 45 -0.03 -19.57 -8.87
N ASP A 46 0.10 -20.24 -10.01
CA ASP A 46 -1.03 -20.82 -10.77
C ASP A 46 -1.94 -21.74 -9.93
N GLN A 47 -1.46 -22.21 -8.78
CA GLN A 47 -2.16 -23.16 -7.90
C GLN A 47 -2.49 -22.59 -6.52
N GLN A 48 -1.99 -21.40 -6.17
CA GLN A 48 -2.14 -20.85 -4.84
C GLN A 48 -2.63 -19.40 -4.85
N HIS A 49 -3.80 -19.22 -4.26
CA HIS A 49 -4.35 -17.92 -3.93
C HIS A 49 -4.26 -17.67 -2.43
N VAL A 50 -3.93 -16.44 -2.05
CA VAL A 50 -3.78 -16.03 -0.66
C VAL A 50 -4.78 -14.92 -0.35
N THR A 51 -5.63 -15.15 0.64
CA THR A 51 -6.61 -14.16 1.09
C THR A 51 -6.02 -13.18 2.09
N ILE A 52 -6.63 -12.00 2.13
CA ILE A 52 -6.38 -10.99 3.16
C ILE A 52 -7.42 -11.12 4.26
N SER A 53 -7.03 -10.95 5.52
CA SER A 53 -7.99 -10.94 6.61
C SER A 53 -8.85 -9.66 6.52
N PRO A 54 -10.12 -9.73 6.94
CA PRO A 54 -10.96 -8.54 7.01
C PRO A 54 -10.45 -7.56 8.06
N ALA A 55 -10.94 -6.32 8.00
CA ALA A 55 -10.65 -5.29 8.99
C ALA A 55 -11.07 -5.69 10.40
N THR A 56 -10.29 -5.22 11.39
CA THR A 56 -10.59 -5.45 12.81
C THR A 56 -11.92 -4.82 13.19
N LEU A 57 -12.18 -3.61 12.69
CA LEU A 57 -13.41 -2.87 12.94
C LEU A 57 -14.33 -2.93 11.73
N ARG A 58 -15.63 -3.05 11.99
CA ARG A 58 -16.67 -3.11 10.96
C ARG A 58 -17.82 -2.18 11.32
N PRO A 59 -18.49 -1.58 10.32
CA PRO A 59 -19.73 -0.84 10.54
C PRO A 59 -20.76 -1.69 11.29
N GLY A 60 -21.50 -1.05 12.19
CA GLY A 60 -22.55 -1.72 12.97
C GLY A 60 -22.06 -2.54 14.18
N MET A 61 -20.75 -2.60 14.46
CA MET A 61 -20.25 -3.17 15.71
C MET A 61 -20.75 -2.38 16.93
N THR A 62 -21.25 -3.11 17.93
CA THR A 62 -21.54 -2.57 19.26
C THR A 62 -20.25 -2.15 19.99
N ASP A 63 -20.36 -1.30 21.02
CA ASP A 63 -19.19 -0.84 21.79
C ASP A 63 -18.42 -1.98 22.46
N SER A 64 -19.14 -3.00 22.93
CA SER A 64 -18.54 -4.21 23.51
C SER A 64 -17.77 -5.02 22.47
N GLU A 65 -18.33 -5.20 21.26
CA GLU A 65 -17.64 -5.89 20.16
C GLU A 65 -16.41 -5.13 19.71
N ARG A 66 -16.52 -3.80 19.58
CA ARG A 66 -15.43 -2.90 19.20
C ARG A 66 -14.29 -2.99 20.21
N THR A 67 -14.61 -2.91 21.50
CA THR A 67 -13.61 -3.01 22.57
C THR A 67 -12.95 -4.39 22.59
N GLY A 68 -13.72 -5.46 22.40
CA GLY A 68 -13.20 -6.82 22.28
C GLY A 68 -12.27 -7.00 21.07
N ALA A 69 -12.62 -6.43 19.92
CA ALA A 69 -11.81 -6.48 18.71
C ALA A 69 -10.50 -5.70 18.87
N LEU A 70 -10.55 -4.49 19.43
CA LEU A 70 -9.38 -3.67 19.73
C LEU A 70 -8.45 -4.33 20.75
N ALA A 71 -9.01 -4.97 21.78
CA ALA A 71 -8.23 -5.72 22.77
C ALA A 71 -7.48 -6.89 22.13
N LYS A 72 -8.12 -7.62 21.18
CA LYS A 72 -7.46 -8.69 20.42
C LYS A 72 -6.34 -8.15 19.53
N LEU A 73 -6.60 -7.04 18.82
CA LEU A 73 -5.65 -6.39 17.93
C LEU A 73 -4.34 -5.99 18.63
N ILE A 74 -4.43 -5.41 19.83
CA ILE A 74 -3.23 -4.96 20.57
C ILE A 74 -2.56 -6.08 21.38
N GLY A 75 -3.19 -7.26 21.45
CA GLY A 75 -2.73 -8.42 22.21
C GLY A 75 -2.53 -8.12 23.69
N LYS A 76 -1.29 -8.30 24.19
CA LYS A 76 -0.94 -8.12 25.61
C LYS A 76 -0.71 -6.67 26.02
N GLN A 77 -0.81 -5.72 25.10
CA GLN A 77 -0.57 -4.30 25.39
C GLN A 77 -1.75 -3.69 26.15
N LYS A 78 -1.49 -2.66 26.97
CA LYS A 78 -2.55 -1.87 27.59
C LYS A 78 -3.06 -0.83 26.60
N TRP A 79 -4.39 -0.66 26.51
CA TRP A 79 -5.02 0.29 25.60
C TRP A 79 -4.49 1.72 25.77
N ASP A 80 -4.41 2.22 27.01
CA ASP A 80 -3.91 3.59 27.27
C ASP A 80 -2.48 3.83 26.78
N ARG A 81 -1.67 2.77 26.70
CA ARG A 81 -0.31 2.86 26.15
C ARG A 81 -0.33 2.86 24.63
N PHE A 82 -1.15 2.00 24.02
CA PHE A 82 -1.28 1.88 22.56
C PHE A 82 -1.91 3.13 21.95
N ALA A 83 -3.00 3.61 22.54
CA ALA A 83 -3.79 4.73 22.07
C ALA A 83 -3.31 6.09 22.60
N ARG A 84 -2.15 6.18 23.27
CA ARG A 84 -1.63 7.44 23.80
C ARG A 84 -1.44 8.47 22.69
N ASP A 85 -1.83 9.72 22.94
CA ASP A 85 -1.49 10.85 22.08
C ASP A 85 0.03 11.11 22.13
N SER A 86 0.74 10.50 21.19
CA SER A 86 2.17 10.65 21.03
C SER A 86 2.60 10.18 19.66
N VAL A 87 3.49 10.94 19.03
CA VAL A 87 4.23 10.51 17.84
C VAL A 87 4.85 9.12 18.05
N ARG A 88 5.40 8.87 19.25
CA ARG A 88 6.09 7.62 19.61
C ARG A 88 5.17 6.54 20.18
N ALA A 89 3.85 6.69 20.07
CA ALA A 89 2.93 5.64 20.50
C ALA A 89 3.22 4.32 19.74
N PRO A 90 2.97 3.15 20.35
CA PRO A 90 3.20 1.87 19.70
C PRO A 90 2.46 1.72 18.37
N VAL A 91 2.99 0.83 17.53
CA VAL A 91 2.37 0.36 16.29
C VAL A 91 2.32 -1.16 16.41
N VAL A 92 1.16 -1.76 16.15
CA VAL A 92 1.05 -3.21 15.94
C VAL A 92 1.65 -3.49 14.57
N VAL A 93 2.59 -4.41 14.50
CA VAL A 93 3.15 -4.92 13.24
C VAL A 93 3.28 -6.42 13.35
N ASP A 94 2.49 -7.13 12.57
CA ASP A 94 2.54 -8.59 12.47
C ASP A 94 2.93 -8.97 11.03
N ILE A 95 3.92 -9.86 10.91
CA ILE A 95 4.43 -10.33 9.61
C ILE A 95 4.45 -11.84 9.61
N ASP A 96 3.53 -12.41 8.83
CA ASP A 96 3.42 -13.85 8.61
C ASP A 96 4.09 -14.23 7.31
N THR A 97 4.80 -15.35 7.33
CA THR A 97 5.35 -15.94 6.11
C THR A 97 4.25 -16.74 5.42
N ILE A 98 4.22 -16.67 4.09
CA ILE A 98 3.37 -17.50 3.25
C ILE A 98 4.27 -18.52 2.59
N ASP A 99 4.02 -19.79 2.88
CA ASP A 99 4.74 -20.92 2.29
C ASP A 99 3.85 -21.64 1.28
N ASP A 100 4.48 -22.31 0.32
CA ASP A 100 3.82 -23.24 -0.60
C ASP A 100 3.57 -24.60 0.08
N PRO A 101 2.86 -25.55 -0.57
CA PRO A 101 2.64 -26.88 -0.01
C PRO A 101 3.92 -27.71 0.23
N SER A 102 5.06 -27.33 -0.38
CA SER A 102 6.37 -27.96 -0.16
C SER A 102 7.13 -27.37 1.03
N GLY A 103 6.63 -26.28 1.62
CA GLY A 103 7.28 -25.55 2.72
C GLY A 103 8.27 -24.48 2.23
N GLU A 104 8.23 -24.13 0.95
CA GLU A 104 9.03 -23.06 0.37
C GLU A 104 8.33 -21.71 0.53
N ARG A 105 9.08 -20.69 0.97
CA ARG A 105 8.55 -19.32 1.12
C ARG A 105 8.14 -18.73 -0.23
N LEU A 106 6.87 -18.36 -0.36
CA LEU A 106 6.32 -17.62 -1.49
C LEU A 106 6.20 -16.12 -1.27
N GLY A 107 6.11 -15.68 -0.01
CA GLY A 107 5.96 -14.26 0.30
C GLY A 107 5.54 -14.02 1.74
N MET A 108 4.82 -12.93 1.97
CA MET A 108 4.36 -12.54 3.30
C MET A 108 3.02 -11.83 3.33
N ARG A 109 2.38 -11.93 4.49
CA ARG A 109 1.29 -11.07 4.93
C ARG A 109 1.83 -10.09 5.96
N VAL A 110 1.56 -8.81 5.76
CA VAL A 110 1.96 -7.73 6.67
C VAL A 110 0.70 -7.08 7.18
N HIS A 111 0.48 -7.08 8.49
CA HIS A 111 -0.60 -6.36 9.15
C HIS A 111 0.00 -5.26 10.00
N SER A 112 -0.57 -4.06 9.92
CA SER A 112 -0.17 -2.97 10.79
C SER A 112 -1.37 -2.18 11.31
N ALA A 113 -1.28 -1.71 12.54
CA ALA A 113 -2.33 -0.89 13.13
C ALA A 113 -1.79 0.10 14.16
N PHE A 114 -2.32 1.33 14.16
CA PHE A 114 -1.91 2.36 15.11
C PHE A 114 -2.97 3.46 15.24
N VAL A 115 -2.96 4.16 16.37
CA VAL A 115 -3.90 5.26 16.65
C VAL A 115 -3.30 6.61 16.23
N VAL A 116 -4.17 7.48 15.70
CA VAL A 116 -3.92 8.90 15.46
C VAL A 116 -5.04 9.77 16.04
N TYR A 117 -4.73 11.05 16.22
CA TYR A 117 -5.62 12.04 16.81
C TYR A 117 -5.98 13.11 15.77
N THR A 118 -7.06 12.88 15.03
CA THR A 118 -7.60 13.78 14.00
C THR A 118 -9.06 13.38 13.67
N THR A 119 -9.74 14.10 12.80
CA THR A 119 -11.07 13.70 12.30
C THR A 119 -10.97 13.08 10.92
N LEU A 120 -11.95 12.24 10.54
CA LEU A 120 -12.03 11.71 9.18
C LEU A 120 -12.15 12.85 8.15
N GLU A 121 -12.81 13.94 8.51
CA GLU A 121 -12.92 15.14 7.67
C GLU A 121 -11.55 15.76 7.36
N MET A 122 -10.67 15.90 8.34
CA MET A 122 -9.31 16.40 8.09
C MET A 122 -8.50 15.45 7.20
N LEU A 123 -8.70 14.13 7.31
CA LEU A 123 -8.03 13.17 6.43
C LEU A 123 -8.59 13.14 5.00
N ARG A 124 -9.78 13.69 4.78
CA ARG A 124 -10.34 13.88 3.43
C ARG A 124 -9.77 15.11 2.74
N ASP A 125 -9.08 15.98 3.47
CA ASP A 125 -8.41 17.14 2.90
C ASP A 125 -7.31 16.67 1.94
N ARG A 126 -7.55 16.89 0.66
CA ARG A 126 -6.68 16.47 -0.43
C ARG A 126 -5.30 17.11 -0.33
N ASP A 127 -5.21 18.37 0.10
CA ASP A 127 -3.94 19.08 0.21
C ASP A 127 -3.11 18.49 1.35
N LEU A 128 -3.75 18.20 2.49
CA LEU A 128 -3.11 17.51 3.60
C LEU A 128 -2.64 16.12 3.19
N MET A 129 -3.44 15.41 2.41
CA MET A 129 -3.13 14.07 1.92
C MET A 129 -2.00 14.06 0.89
N GLU A 130 -2.00 15.00 -0.06
CA GLU A 130 -0.92 15.21 -1.02
C GLU A 130 0.38 15.65 -0.32
N GLU A 131 0.33 16.55 0.66
CA GLU A 131 1.51 16.91 1.46
C GLU A 131 2.01 15.73 2.31
N THR A 132 1.07 14.95 2.84
CA THR A 132 1.38 13.85 3.76
C THR A 132 1.95 12.65 3.04
N PHE A 133 1.45 12.39 1.84
CA PHE A 133 1.67 11.12 1.17
C PHE A 133 1.95 11.19 -0.31
N GLY A 134 1.62 12.31 -0.96
CA GLY A 134 1.86 12.54 -2.37
C GLY A 134 3.32 12.35 -2.76
N PRO A 135 3.60 12.07 -4.05
CA PRO A 135 4.97 12.03 -4.53
C PRO A 135 5.66 13.36 -4.22
N ALA A 136 6.95 13.31 -3.85
CA ALA A 136 7.72 14.53 -3.68
C ALA A 136 7.61 15.37 -4.96
N PRO A 137 7.42 16.71 -4.87
CA PRO A 137 7.19 17.55 -6.03
C PRO A 137 8.28 17.30 -7.08
N ILE A 138 7.85 16.89 -8.27
CA ILE A 138 8.70 16.77 -9.44
C ILE A 138 8.94 18.20 -9.94
N ASP A 139 10.20 18.62 -9.99
CA ASP A 139 10.56 19.91 -10.56
C ASP A 139 10.25 19.88 -12.07
N SER A 140 9.12 20.46 -12.46
CA SER A 140 8.58 20.45 -13.82
C SER A 140 9.41 21.25 -14.83
N THR A 141 10.56 21.79 -14.43
CA THR A 141 11.47 22.53 -15.32
C THR A 141 12.49 21.66 -16.05
N ARG A 142 12.62 20.38 -15.70
CA ARG A 142 13.48 19.42 -16.41
C ARG A 142 12.67 18.60 -17.41
N ARG A 143 12.97 18.79 -18.70
CA ARG A 143 12.41 18.05 -19.83
C ARG A 143 12.81 16.57 -19.71
N ASP A 144 11.81 15.70 -19.61
CA ASP A 144 11.95 14.25 -19.71
C ASP A 144 12.60 13.89 -21.05
N THR A 145 13.85 13.48 -21.00
CA THR A 145 14.44 12.59 -22.01
C THR A 145 14.63 11.24 -21.34
N GLU A 146 14.35 10.14 -22.04
CA GLU A 146 14.47 8.76 -21.53
C GLU A 146 15.85 8.43 -20.93
N SER A 147 16.90 9.22 -21.26
CA SER A 147 18.25 9.10 -20.70
C SER A 147 18.45 9.80 -19.36
N ASP A 148 17.53 10.65 -18.91
CA ASP A 148 17.62 11.48 -17.70
C ASP A 148 16.73 10.96 -16.55
N ARG A 149 16.23 9.72 -16.62
CA ARG A 149 15.89 8.91 -15.43
C ARG A 149 17.14 8.56 -14.58
N ALA A 150 18.16 9.41 -14.63
CA ALA A 150 19.30 9.37 -13.75
C ALA A 150 18.75 9.35 -12.32
N LEU A 151 19.11 8.30 -11.60
CA LEU A 151 18.86 8.11 -10.19
C LEU A 151 19.60 9.21 -9.43
N GLU A 152 19.06 10.42 -9.47
CA GLU A 152 19.60 11.56 -8.75
C GLU A 152 19.55 11.21 -7.26
N ASN A 153 20.73 11.03 -6.68
CA ASN A 153 20.98 10.64 -5.28
C ASN A 153 20.90 9.15 -4.97
N ASP A 154 21.19 8.27 -5.93
CA ASP A 154 21.51 6.87 -5.62
C ASP A 154 20.33 6.10 -4.99
N GLU A 155 19.10 6.52 -5.33
CA GLU A 155 17.84 5.96 -4.84
C GLU A 155 16.75 6.06 -5.90
N VAL A 156 15.97 4.99 -6.05
CA VAL A 156 14.72 4.99 -6.81
C VAL A 156 13.61 5.52 -5.88
N ARG A 157 12.84 6.50 -6.35
CA ARG A 157 11.67 7.01 -5.63
C ARG A 157 10.41 6.25 -6.04
N VAL A 158 9.41 6.25 -5.17
CA VAL A 158 8.09 5.77 -5.57
C VAL A 158 7.52 6.71 -6.60
N VAL A 159 7.12 6.16 -7.73
CA VAL A 159 6.33 6.86 -8.73
C VAL A 159 4.92 6.32 -8.63
N MET A 160 3.93 7.22 -8.54
CA MET A 160 2.53 6.87 -8.68
C MET A 160 1.90 7.90 -9.61
N ARG A 161 1.37 7.42 -10.73
CA ARG A 161 0.74 8.24 -11.77
C ARG A 161 -0.67 7.73 -11.97
N GLU A 162 -1.65 8.58 -11.70
CA GLU A 162 -3.04 8.26 -12.04
C GLU A 162 -3.17 7.97 -13.54
N LEU A 163 -3.99 6.98 -13.88
CA LEU A 163 -4.32 6.62 -15.25
C LEU A 163 -5.78 6.99 -15.50
N PRO A 164 -6.07 8.18 -16.04
CA PRO A 164 -7.44 8.60 -16.30
C PRO A 164 -8.14 7.65 -17.27
N THR A 165 -9.45 7.46 -17.12
CA THR A 165 -10.27 6.62 -18.00
C THR A 165 -10.09 6.94 -19.48
N VAL A 166 -9.87 8.22 -19.82
CA VAL A 166 -9.65 8.67 -21.21
C VAL A 166 -8.33 8.13 -21.77
N GLU A 167 -7.26 8.10 -20.95
CA GLU A 167 -5.96 7.52 -21.34
C GLU A 167 -6.10 6.01 -21.52
N LEU A 168 -6.70 5.33 -20.55
CA LEU A 168 -6.94 3.89 -20.60
C LEU A 168 -7.79 3.47 -21.81
N ALA A 169 -8.82 4.25 -22.15
CA ALA A 169 -9.65 3.99 -23.33
C ALA A 169 -8.85 4.13 -24.63
N ARG A 170 -7.94 5.11 -24.73
CA ARG A 170 -7.04 5.26 -25.90
C ARG A 170 -6.09 4.09 -26.06
N LEU A 171 -5.65 3.51 -24.95
CA LEU A 171 -4.80 2.33 -24.90
C LEU A 171 -5.59 1.01 -25.09
N GLY A 172 -6.90 1.07 -25.35
CA GLY A 172 -7.73 -0.10 -25.63
C GLY A 172 -8.27 -0.83 -24.39
N PHE A 173 -8.11 -0.27 -23.20
CA PHE A 173 -8.54 -0.87 -21.93
C PHE A 173 -9.98 -0.51 -21.52
N THR A 174 -10.86 -0.16 -22.47
CA THR A 174 -12.22 0.34 -22.18
C THR A 174 -13.09 -0.63 -21.38
N ARG A 175 -12.85 -1.94 -21.47
CA ARG A 175 -13.60 -2.95 -20.68
C ARG A 175 -13.11 -3.03 -19.24
N GLN A 176 -11.83 -2.76 -19.01
CA GLN A 176 -11.17 -2.82 -17.72
C GLN A 176 -11.57 -1.64 -16.82
N VAL A 177 -11.97 -0.50 -17.42
CA VAL A 177 -12.43 0.69 -16.69
C VAL A 177 -13.94 0.71 -16.40
N GLN A 178 -14.60 -0.45 -16.43
CA GLN A 178 -16.01 -0.53 -16.05
C GLN A 178 -16.14 -0.57 -14.52
N GLY A 179 -16.85 0.40 -13.94
CA GLY A 179 -17.14 0.50 -12.50
C GLY A 179 -16.43 1.66 -11.81
N ASP A 180 -16.49 1.66 -10.47
CA ASP A 180 -16.03 2.78 -9.62
C ASP A 180 -14.54 2.68 -9.22
N ALA A 181 -13.77 1.79 -9.87
CA ALA A 181 -12.37 1.62 -9.55
C ALA A 181 -11.51 2.67 -10.26
N SER A 182 -10.53 3.22 -9.55
CA SER A 182 -9.48 4.05 -10.13
C SER A 182 -8.24 3.21 -10.43
N PHE A 183 -7.41 3.70 -11.35
CA PHE A 183 -6.20 3.01 -11.77
C PHE A 183 -5.01 3.96 -11.68
N ALA A 184 -3.87 3.42 -11.29
CA ALA A 184 -2.63 4.16 -11.28
C ALA A 184 -1.47 3.26 -11.71
N TYR A 185 -0.56 3.80 -12.50
CA TYR A 185 0.73 3.18 -12.73
C TYR A 185 1.63 3.45 -11.52
N VAL A 186 2.31 2.42 -11.02
CA VAL A 186 3.22 2.53 -9.89
C VAL A 186 4.59 1.99 -10.22
N GLU A 187 5.62 2.65 -9.68
CA GLU A 187 6.97 2.13 -9.54
C GLU A 187 7.32 2.08 -8.07
N LEU A 188 7.48 0.88 -7.53
CA LEU A 188 7.69 0.59 -6.13
C LEU A 188 9.08 -0.01 -5.92
N PRO A 189 10.06 0.80 -5.50
CA PRO A 189 11.34 0.28 -5.08
C PRO A 189 11.24 -0.32 -3.68
N LEU A 190 11.60 -1.59 -3.57
CA LEU A 190 11.69 -2.34 -2.34
C LEU A 190 13.16 -2.38 -1.89
N LEU A 191 13.45 -1.61 -0.84
CA LEU A 191 14.76 -1.59 -0.15
C LEU A 191 15.96 -1.35 -1.10
N ASN A 192 15.75 -0.59 -2.18
CA ASN A 192 16.75 -0.32 -3.24
C ASN A 192 17.39 -1.58 -3.85
N LYS A 193 16.67 -2.69 -3.86
CA LYS A 193 17.15 -3.98 -4.38
C LYS A 193 16.23 -4.59 -5.42
N VAL A 194 14.95 -4.26 -5.34
CA VAL A 194 13.94 -4.72 -6.27
C VAL A 194 13.06 -3.54 -6.64
N LEU A 195 12.66 -3.46 -7.90
CA LEU A 195 11.71 -2.49 -8.39
C LEU A 195 10.51 -3.22 -8.95
N VAL A 196 9.36 -3.05 -8.30
CA VAL A 196 8.08 -3.59 -8.77
C VAL A 196 7.36 -2.50 -9.55
N ARG A 197 6.84 -2.84 -10.72
CA ARG A 197 6.08 -1.93 -11.58
C ARG A 197 4.78 -2.55 -12.02
N GLY A 198 3.84 -1.71 -12.42
CA GLY A 198 2.61 -2.13 -13.07
C GLY A 198 1.46 -1.19 -12.75
N VAL A 199 0.30 -1.54 -13.28
CA VAL A 199 -0.95 -0.83 -12.97
C VAL A 199 -1.58 -1.43 -11.72
N ILE A 200 -1.90 -0.59 -10.75
CA ILE A 200 -2.77 -0.96 -9.62
C ILE A 200 -4.21 -0.54 -9.91
N ARG A 201 -5.14 -1.44 -9.59
CA ARG A 201 -6.56 -1.13 -9.44
C ARG A 201 -6.82 -0.77 -7.99
N ILE A 202 -7.59 0.29 -7.78
CA ILE A 202 -7.86 0.90 -6.50
C ILE A 202 -9.38 1.03 -6.33
N GLU A 203 -9.91 0.63 -5.18
CA GLU A 203 -11.32 0.83 -4.82
C GLU A 203 -11.41 1.47 -3.44
N LYS A 204 -12.28 2.48 -3.33
CA LYS A 204 -12.53 3.21 -2.09
C LYS A 204 -13.93 2.94 -1.58
N ARG A 205 -14.07 2.86 -0.26
CA ARG A 205 -15.36 2.85 0.42
C ARG A 205 -15.41 3.90 1.49
N GLU A 206 -16.47 4.67 1.47
CA GLU A 206 -16.81 5.54 2.57
C GLU A 206 -18.03 4.98 3.28
N ARG A 207 -17.94 4.92 4.60
CA ARG A 207 -19.01 4.48 5.48
C ARG A 207 -19.09 5.42 6.66
N GLU A 208 -20.17 5.35 7.42
CA GLU A 208 -20.27 6.10 8.67
C GLU A 208 -19.12 5.68 9.62
N GLY A 209 -18.31 6.66 10.02
CA GLY A 209 -17.15 6.44 10.88
C GLY A 209 -15.99 5.66 10.28
N ALA A 210 -15.94 5.47 8.94
CA ALA A 210 -14.82 4.78 8.31
C ALA A 210 -14.55 5.21 6.86
N VAL A 211 -13.26 5.21 6.49
CA VAL A 211 -12.81 5.27 5.09
C VAL A 211 -11.89 4.08 4.85
N GLU A 212 -12.22 3.28 3.85
CA GLU A 212 -11.50 2.06 3.49
C GLU A 212 -10.99 2.16 2.05
N LEU A 213 -9.87 1.52 1.79
CA LEU A 213 -9.21 1.50 0.50
C LEU A 213 -8.64 0.11 0.23
N ALA A 214 -9.00 -0.50 -0.90
CA ALA A 214 -8.41 -1.74 -1.37
C ALA A 214 -7.63 -1.47 -2.65
N TRP A 215 -6.53 -2.19 -2.85
CA TRP A 215 -5.74 -2.09 -4.06
C TRP A 215 -5.03 -3.40 -4.39
N ARG A 216 -4.70 -3.60 -5.66
CA ARG A 216 -3.82 -4.69 -6.13
C ARG A 216 -3.18 -4.33 -7.46
N LEU A 217 -2.06 -4.98 -7.80
CA LEU A 217 -1.60 -5.05 -9.20
C LEU A 217 -2.68 -5.74 -10.04
N ASP A 218 -3.07 -5.11 -11.14
CA ASP A 218 -4.15 -5.60 -11.99
C ASP A 218 -3.59 -6.37 -13.19
N PRO A 219 -3.77 -7.71 -13.24
CA PRO A 219 -3.20 -8.55 -14.29
C PRO A 219 -3.80 -8.29 -15.67
N SER A 220 -4.93 -7.57 -15.76
CA SER A 220 -5.55 -7.22 -17.05
C SER A 220 -4.69 -6.28 -17.92
N PHE A 221 -3.65 -5.68 -17.35
CA PHE A 221 -2.67 -4.84 -18.04
C PHE A 221 -1.42 -5.60 -18.49
N ASN A 222 -1.28 -6.89 -18.18
CA ASN A 222 -0.06 -7.66 -18.48
C ASN A 222 0.17 -7.96 -19.96
N SER A 223 -0.81 -7.68 -20.83
CA SER A 223 -0.65 -7.80 -22.28
C SER A 223 0.05 -6.60 -22.92
N ASP A 224 0.17 -5.48 -22.20
CA ASP A 224 0.81 -4.26 -22.67
C ASP A 224 2.23 -4.15 -22.11
N GLU A 225 3.20 -3.84 -22.96
CA GLU A 225 4.61 -3.90 -22.57
C GLU A 225 4.97 -2.86 -21.50
N GLU A 226 4.40 -1.66 -21.60
CA GLU A 226 4.68 -0.52 -20.71
C GLU A 226 3.90 -0.61 -19.39
N LEU A 227 2.67 -1.14 -19.43
CA LEU A 227 1.79 -1.23 -18.28
C LEU A 227 1.85 -2.58 -17.56
N ALA A 228 2.49 -3.59 -18.15
CA ALA A 228 2.60 -4.92 -17.56
C ALA A 228 3.23 -4.88 -16.17
N SER A 229 2.68 -5.70 -15.28
CA SER A 229 3.24 -5.89 -13.96
C SER A 229 4.54 -6.68 -14.03
N ARG A 230 5.63 -6.06 -13.56
CA ARG A 230 6.98 -6.61 -13.64
C ARG A 230 7.74 -6.34 -12.35
N TRP A 231 8.78 -7.15 -12.12
CA TRP A 231 9.79 -6.83 -11.13
C TRP A 231 11.17 -6.88 -11.78
N THR A 232 12.05 -5.99 -11.35
CA THR A 232 13.43 -5.90 -11.83
C THR A 232 14.36 -5.84 -10.63
N ARG A 233 15.52 -6.49 -10.73
CA ARG A 233 16.57 -6.37 -9.71
C ARG A 233 17.27 -5.02 -9.88
N LEU A 234 17.54 -4.37 -8.76
CA LEU A 234 18.34 -3.15 -8.72
C LEU A 234 19.76 -3.51 -8.27
N GLU A 235 20.73 -3.20 -9.12
CA GLU A 235 22.14 -3.50 -8.91
C GLU A 235 22.97 -2.21 -8.91
N ARG A 236 24.23 -2.29 -8.48
CA ARG A 236 25.15 -1.16 -8.55
C ARG A 236 26.18 -1.43 -9.62
N ASP A 237 26.33 -0.49 -10.56
CA ASP A 237 27.35 -0.55 -11.60
C ASP A 237 28.76 -0.31 -11.02
N ALA A 238 29.78 -0.35 -11.88
CA ALA A 238 31.19 -0.18 -11.47
C ALA A 238 31.49 1.19 -10.84
N VAL A 239 30.65 2.20 -11.07
CA VAL A 239 30.76 3.53 -10.48
C VAL A 239 29.80 3.73 -9.30
N GLY A 240 29.16 2.65 -8.85
CA GLY A 240 28.28 2.60 -7.70
C GLY A 240 26.86 3.10 -7.97
N ARG A 241 26.49 3.46 -9.20
CA ARG A 241 25.13 3.92 -9.52
C ARG A 241 24.18 2.74 -9.52
N LEU A 242 22.98 2.95 -8.98
CA LEU A 242 21.89 2.00 -9.18
C LEU A 242 21.63 1.82 -10.68
N VAL A 243 21.41 0.58 -11.11
CA VAL A 243 21.02 0.23 -12.48
C VAL A 243 20.01 -0.91 -12.40
N GLU A 244 19.16 -0.97 -13.41
CA GLU A 244 18.18 -2.04 -13.56
C GLU A 244 18.80 -3.24 -14.25
N GLY A 245 18.59 -4.43 -13.67
CA GLY A 245 18.92 -5.70 -14.29
C GLY A 245 17.78 -6.24 -15.17
N ASP A 246 17.73 -7.57 -15.30
CA ASP A 246 16.67 -8.24 -16.05
C ASP A 246 15.28 -8.02 -15.42
N SER A 247 14.28 -7.91 -16.29
CA SER A 247 12.88 -7.71 -15.90
C SER A 247 12.07 -8.99 -16.06
N PHE A 248 11.28 -9.31 -15.04
CA PHE A 248 10.49 -10.53 -14.97
C PHE A 248 9.00 -10.21 -14.74
N PRO A 249 8.06 -10.99 -15.29
CA PRO A 249 6.64 -10.86 -14.99
C PRO A 249 6.38 -10.96 -13.48
N TYR A 250 5.43 -10.16 -12.99
CA TYR A 250 5.12 -10.11 -11.57
C TYR A 250 3.63 -10.03 -11.28
N THR A 251 3.23 -10.74 -10.22
CA THR A 251 1.88 -10.76 -9.65
C THR A 251 1.99 -10.93 -8.14
N GLY A 252 0.87 -10.80 -7.43
CA GLY A 252 0.82 -11.11 -5.99
C GLY A 252 1.20 -9.95 -5.08
N CYS A 253 0.93 -8.71 -5.50
CA CYS A 253 1.02 -7.52 -4.63
C CYS A 253 -0.34 -6.83 -4.54
N GLY A 254 -0.81 -6.62 -3.32
CA GLY A 254 -2.10 -5.97 -3.06
C GLY A 254 -2.44 -5.97 -1.59
N GLY A 255 -3.42 -5.16 -1.22
CA GLY A 255 -3.72 -4.90 0.17
C GLY A 255 -4.99 -4.11 0.37
N TRP A 256 -5.28 -3.84 1.62
CA TRP A 256 -6.25 -2.83 2.00
C TRP A 256 -5.73 -1.98 3.16
N MET A 257 -6.26 -0.77 3.26
CA MET A 257 -6.11 0.15 4.38
C MET A 257 -7.50 0.59 4.82
N GLY A 258 -7.69 0.79 6.11
CA GLY A 258 -8.86 1.47 6.63
C GLY A 258 -8.50 2.44 7.74
N VAL A 259 -9.26 3.51 7.81
CA VAL A 259 -9.25 4.47 8.91
C VAL A 259 -10.63 4.45 9.56
N TYR A 260 -10.67 4.15 10.86
CA TYR A 260 -11.90 3.91 11.61
C TYR A 260 -11.99 4.83 12.82
N GLU A 261 -13.13 5.48 13.01
CA GLU A 261 -13.42 6.22 14.23
C GLU A 261 -13.57 5.26 15.41
N ILE A 262 -12.73 5.46 16.43
CA ILE A 262 -12.75 4.66 17.66
C ILE A 262 -13.25 5.47 18.86
N ASN A 263 -12.97 6.77 18.90
CA ASN A 263 -13.51 7.69 19.90
C ASN A 263 -13.67 9.10 19.28
N PRO A 264 -14.86 9.46 18.80
CA PRO A 264 -15.11 10.75 18.14
C PRO A 264 -14.86 11.96 19.06
N GLU A 265 -15.23 11.88 20.34
CA GLU A 265 -15.04 12.98 21.31
C GLU A 265 -13.56 13.34 21.50
N LYS A 266 -12.69 12.32 21.46
CA LYS A 266 -11.24 12.48 21.56
C LYS A 266 -10.55 12.60 20.19
N LYS A 267 -11.31 12.64 19.10
CA LYS A 267 -10.80 12.62 17.73
C LYS A 267 -9.83 11.46 17.49
N GLN A 268 -10.11 10.28 18.05
CA GLN A 268 -9.24 9.12 17.90
C GLN A 268 -9.69 8.28 16.71
N LEU A 269 -8.75 8.04 15.80
CA LEU A 269 -8.89 7.15 14.67
C LEU A 269 -7.91 5.98 14.79
N LEU A 270 -8.37 4.78 14.45
CA LEU A 270 -7.51 3.64 14.17
C LEU A 270 -7.16 3.64 12.68
N VAL A 271 -5.87 3.69 12.37
CA VAL A 271 -5.36 3.36 11.04
C VAL A 271 -4.93 1.91 11.05
N GLU A 272 -5.50 1.10 10.15
CA GLU A 272 -5.20 -0.32 10.00
C GLU A 272 -4.89 -0.62 8.54
N SER A 273 -3.92 -1.48 8.27
CA SER A 273 -3.63 -1.95 6.92
C SER A 273 -3.19 -3.40 6.88
N GLN A 274 -3.51 -4.08 5.78
CA GLN A 274 -2.98 -5.38 5.43
C GLN A 274 -2.43 -5.38 4.01
N LEU A 275 -1.27 -6.02 3.85
CA LEU A 275 -0.59 -6.19 2.58
C LEU A 275 -0.23 -7.66 2.40
N LEU A 276 -0.47 -8.15 1.19
CA LEU A 276 0.12 -9.37 0.67
C LEU A 276 1.19 -9.00 -0.34
N LEU A 277 2.34 -9.63 -0.19
CA LEU A 277 3.47 -9.43 -1.08
C LEU A 277 4.10 -10.78 -1.39
N ARG A 278 3.96 -11.21 -2.65
CA ARG A 278 4.73 -12.32 -3.21
C ARG A 278 6.20 -11.90 -3.23
N GLU A 279 7.07 -12.79 -2.80
CA GLU A 279 8.50 -12.56 -2.72
C GLU A 279 9.22 -13.67 -3.49
N PRO A 280 9.39 -13.51 -4.83
CA PRO A 280 10.25 -14.38 -5.61
C PRO A 280 11.62 -14.57 -4.95
N LYS A 281 12.12 -15.81 -4.90
CA LYS A 281 13.41 -16.17 -4.28
C LYS A 281 14.57 -15.26 -4.71
N ASP A 282 14.54 -14.83 -5.97
CA ASP A 282 15.58 -14.04 -6.61
C ASP A 282 15.66 -12.60 -6.11
N TRP A 283 14.62 -12.10 -5.42
CA TRP A 283 14.61 -10.74 -4.87
C TRP A 283 15.75 -10.50 -3.88
N PHE A 284 15.96 -11.45 -2.96
CA PHE A 284 16.93 -11.30 -1.87
C PHE A 284 17.77 -12.57 -1.64
N ALA A 285 17.94 -13.39 -2.68
CA ALA A 285 18.67 -14.65 -2.61
C ALA A 285 18.19 -15.54 -1.45
N GLY A 286 16.87 -15.63 -1.27
CA GLY A 286 16.21 -16.41 -0.20
C GLY A 286 16.28 -15.80 1.22
N SER A 287 17.04 -14.73 1.45
CA SER A 287 17.10 -14.08 2.77
C SER A 287 15.77 -13.43 3.15
N ASN A 288 15.37 -13.48 4.42
CA ASN A 288 14.10 -12.89 4.88
C ASN A 288 14.26 -11.38 5.17
N PHE A 289 14.71 -10.64 4.16
CA PHE A 289 15.18 -9.26 4.33
C PHE A 289 14.03 -8.31 4.70
N LEU A 290 12.89 -8.44 4.02
CA LEU A 290 11.70 -7.63 4.27
C LEU A 290 11.17 -7.79 5.71
N ARG A 291 11.06 -9.01 6.25
CA ARG A 291 10.62 -9.23 7.63
C ARG A 291 11.46 -8.49 8.67
N SER A 292 12.75 -8.31 8.40
CA SER A 292 13.65 -7.56 9.29
C SER A 292 13.57 -6.04 9.14
N LYS A 293 13.17 -5.53 7.97
CA LYS A 293 13.19 -4.10 7.63
C LYS A 293 11.82 -3.43 7.67
N LEU A 294 10.75 -4.18 7.47
CA LEU A 294 9.39 -3.66 7.46
C LEU A 294 8.93 -3.14 8.83
N PRO A 295 9.15 -3.83 9.97
CA PRO A 295 8.69 -3.31 11.26
C PRO A 295 9.25 -1.93 11.64
N PRO A 296 10.58 -1.68 11.57
CA PRO A 296 11.08 -0.34 11.87
C PRO A 296 10.61 0.71 10.84
N ALA A 297 10.46 0.34 9.57
CA ALA A 297 9.94 1.25 8.55
C ALA A 297 8.47 1.65 8.86
N LEU A 298 7.60 0.68 9.16
CA LEU A 298 6.20 0.94 9.53
C LEU A 298 6.08 1.79 10.80
N GLN A 299 6.94 1.55 11.78
CA GLN A 299 7.01 2.35 12.99
C GLN A 299 7.40 3.80 12.69
N GLU A 300 8.43 4.03 11.87
CA GLU A 300 8.85 5.38 11.45
C GLU A 300 7.77 6.07 10.62
N ASN A 301 7.05 5.32 9.80
CA ASN A 301 5.96 5.83 8.98
C ASN A 301 4.80 6.34 9.84
N ALA A 302 4.33 5.55 10.80
CA ALA A 302 3.31 5.98 11.75
C ALA A 302 3.75 7.22 12.54
N GLN A 303 5.02 7.28 12.95
CA GLN A 303 5.59 8.47 13.59
C GLN A 303 5.56 9.69 12.67
N THR A 304 5.95 9.53 11.40
CA THR A 304 5.95 10.60 10.40
C THR A 304 4.53 11.10 10.14
N PHE A 305 3.58 10.20 9.97
CA PHE A 305 2.18 10.53 9.78
C PHE A 305 1.62 11.32 10.98
N ARG A 306 1.84 10.84 12.21
CA ARG A 306 1.44 11.55 13.44
C ARG A 306 2.09 12.94 13.57
N ARG A 307 3.35 13.09 13.15
CA ARG A 307 4.03 14.40 13.16
C ARG A 307 3.39 15.38 12.18
N LYS A 308 2.97 14.91 11.01
CA LYS A 308 2.34 15.75 10.00
C LYS A 308 0.95 16.19 10.46
N LEU A 309 0.17 15.30 11.08
CA LEU A 309 -1.15 15.64 11.65
C LEU A 309 -1.09 16.58 12.86
N ALA A 310 0.05 16.66 13.54
CA ALA A 310 0.24 17.53 14.71
C ALA A 310 0.73 18.95 14.36
N LYS A 311 1.00 19.22 13.07
CA LYS A 311 1.31 20.57 12.58
C LYS A 311 0.01 21.31 12.29
#